data_AF-A0A1F9CFQ2-F1
#
_entry.id   AF-A0A1F9CFQ2-F1
#
_cell.length_a   1.000
_cell.length_b   1.000
_cell.length_c   1.000
_cell.angle_alpha   90.00
_cell.angle_beta   90.00
_cell.angle_gamma   90.00
#
_symmetry.space_group_name_H-M   'P 1'
#
loop_
_entity.id
_entity.type
_entity.pdbx_description
1 polymer ?
#
loop_
_entity_poly.entity_id
_entity_poly.type
_entity_poly.pdbx_seq_one_letter_code
_entity_poly.pdbx_strand_id
1 'polypeptide(L)'
;MEISMSDLKAVFFVRDFLGNKLYRERKRLSSDEKPQGRLIEVTCKDGEVIVGSTTGYDPKRPGFIVFPVDTKGNNIKAFIVSNAVSKVRTL
;
A
#
# COMPACT_ATOMS: atom_id res chain seq x y z
N MET A 1 20.13 19.43 1.98
CA MET A 1 19.12 18.70 2.77
C MET A 1 19.00 17.31 2.16
N GLU A 2 19.20 16.27 2.95
CA GLU A 2 19.15 14.87 2.52
C GLU A 2 17.86 14.23 3.07
N ILE A 3 17.27 13.30 2.32
CA ILE A 3 16.08 12.55 2.75
C ILE A 3 16.48 11.08 2.83
N SER A 4 16.43 10.49 4.04
CA SER A 4 16.65 9.06 4.21
C SER A 4 15.37 8.28 3.90
N MET A 5 15.52 7.18 3.17
CA MET A 5 14.41 6.24 2.91
C MET A 5 13.83 5.64 4.20
N SER A 6 14.63 5.49 5.26
CA SER A 6 14.16 4.94 6.55
C SER A 6 13.11 5.80 7.23
N ASP A 7 13.08 7.10 6.90
CA ASP A 7 12.25 8.09 7.57
C ASP A 7 10.92 8.29 6.83
N LEU A 8 10.79 7.68 5.65
CA LEU A 8 9.59 7.72 4.84
C LEU A 8 8.62 6.61 5.26
N LYS A 9 7.32 6.91 5.15
CA LYS A 9 6.28 5.88 5.22
C LYS A 9 6.26 5.02 3.95
N ALA A 10 6.15 5.69 2.82
CA ALA A 10 5.93 5.09 1.52
C ALA A 10 6.16 6.11 0.41
N VAL A 11 6.34 5.60 -0.82
CA VAL A 11 6.24 6.38 -2.06
C VAL A 11 4.95 5.97 -2.76
N PHE A 12 4.01 6.91 -2.87
CA PHE A 12 2.71 6.68 -3.53
C PHE A 12 2.77 7.08 -4.99
N PHE A 13 2.33 6.18 -5.87
CA PHE A 13 2.13 6.45 -7.28
C PHE A 13 0.66 6.76 -7.49
N VAL A 14 0.34 8.04 -7.59
CA VAL A 14 -1.03 8.54 -7.69
C VAL A 14 -1.43 8.78 -9.14
N ARG A 15 -2.73 8.71 -9.44
CA ARG A 15 -3.26 9.13 -10.75
C ARG A 15 -3.18 10.64 -10.93
N ASP A 16 -3.48 11.37 -9.86
CA ASP A 16 -3.63 12.82 -9.86
C ASP A 16 -3.15 13.39 -8.51
N PHE A 17 -2.51 14.56 -8.51
CA PHE A 17 -1.99 15.17 -7.28
C PHE A 17 -3.06 15.88 -6.42
N LEU A 18 -4.18 16.30 -7.01
CA LEU A 18 -5.35 16.83 -6.30
C LEU A 18 -6.16 15.69 -5.68
N GLY A 19 -6.40 14.64 -6.46
CA GLY A 19 -7.21 13.48 -6.06
C GLY A 19 -8.64 13.86 -5.66
N ASN A 20 -9.33 12.96 -4.94
CA ASN A 20 -10.66 13.23 -4.37
C ASN A 20 -10.66 12.91 -2.87
N LYS A 21 -10.62 13.94 -2.03
CA LYS A 21 -10.61 13.82 -0.57
C LYS A 21 -11.89 13.22 0.02
N LEU A 22 -13.00 13.27 -0.72
CA LEU A 22 -14.29 12.69 -0.31
C LEU A 22 -14.40 11.21 -0.69
N TYR A 23 -13.50 10.71 -1.54
CA TYR A 23 -13.50 9.31 -1.95
C TYR A 23 -13.08 8.41 -0.79
N ARG A 24 -13.92 7.42 -0.47
CA ARG A 24 -13.63 6.42 0.57
C ARG A 24 -13.15 5.14 -0.08
N GLU A 25 -11.85 4.92 0.00
CA GLU A 25 -11.20 3.73 -0.55
C GLU A 25 -11.74 2.46 0.11
N ARG A 26 -12.16 1.48 -0.70
CA ARG A 26 -12.53 0.16 -0.17
C ARG A 26 -11.29 -0.60 0.29
N LYS A 27 -11.43 -1.35 1.38
CA LYS A 27 -10.36 -2.19 1.96
C LYS A 27 -10.65 -3.68 1.82
N ARG A 28 -11.51 -4.05 0.85
CA ARG A 28 -11.89 -5.42 0.56
C ARG A 28 -11.86 -5.65 -0.94
N LEU A 29 -11.36 -6.83 -1.32
CA LEU A 29 -11.44 -7.32 -2.67
C LEU A 29 -12.91 -7.64 -2.99
N SER A 30 -13.38 -7.25 -4.17
CA SER A 30 -14.71 -7.63 -4.63
C SER A 30 -14.71 -9.09 -5.10
N SER A 31 -15.84 -9.79 -5.01
CA SER A 31 -15.96 -11.22 -5.30
C SER A 31 -15.56 -11.59 -6.73
N ASP A 32 -15.67 -10.65 -7.65
CA ASP A 32 -15.38 -10.74 -9.08
C ASP A 32 -13.93 -10.37 -9.45
N GLU A 33 -13.15 -9.86 -8.50
CA GLU A 33 -11.79 -9.41 -8.75
C GLU A 33 -10.76 -10.51 -8.44
N LYS A 34 -9.78 -10.68 -9.32
CA LYS A 34 -8.63 -11.57 -9.09
C LYS A 34 -7.37 -10.74 -8.81
N PRO A 35 -6.79 -10.83 -7.61
CA PRO A 35 -5.59 -10.06 -7.28
C PRO A 35 -4.39 -10.64 -8.04
N GLN A 36 -3.52 -9.76 -8.54
CA GLN A 36 -2.23 -10.19 -9.06
C GLN A 36 -1.27 -10.38 -7.88
N GLY A 37 -1.04 -11.65 -7.52
CA GLY A 37 -0.17 -12.02 -6.41
C GLY A 37 -0.91 -12.25 -5.09
N ARG A 38 -0.17 -12.21 -3.97
CA ARG A 38 -0.72 -12.49 -2.64
C ARG A 38 -1.49 -11.29 -2.12
N LEU A 39 -2.72 -11.53 -1.68
CA LEU A 39 -3.53 -10.51 -1.00
C LEU A 39 -3.01 -10.30 0.42
N ILE A 40 -2.76 -9.04 0.79
CA ILE A 40 -2.25 -8.67 2.10
C ILE A 40 -2.97 -7.44 2.65
N GLU A 41 -2.94 -7.33 3.96
CA GLU A 41 -3.24 -6.12 4.72
C GLU A 41 -1.95 -5.65 5.39
N VAL A 42 -1.59 -4.40 5.14
CA VAL A 42 -0.42 -3.73 5.73
C VAL A 42 -0.92 -2.66 6.67
N THR A 43 -0.49 -2.71 7.93
CA THR A 43 -0.72 -1.67 8.93
C THR A 43 0.57 -0.89 9.12
N CYS A 44 0.55 0.41 8.87
CA CYS A 44 1.67 1.31 9.13
C CYS A 44 1.72 1.72 10.61
N LYS A 45 2.88 2.18 11.08
CA LYS A 45 3.10 2.61 12.48
C LYS A 45 2.23 3.79 12.91
N ASP A 46 1.72 4.58 11.97
CA ASP A 46 0.78 5.67 12.23
C ASP A 46 -0.70 5.25 12.19
N GLY A 47 -0.97 3.95 12.02
CA GLY A 47 -2.31 3.37 11.98
C GLY A 47 -2.94 3.32 10.59
N GLU A 48 -2.29 3.82 9.54
CA GLU A 48 -2.81 3.67 8.17
C GLU A 48 -2.86 2.19 7.76
N VAL A 49 -4.00 1.78 7.18
CA VAL A 49 -4.21 0.42 6.68
C VAL A 49 -4.33 0.41 5.16
N ILE A 50 -3.48 -0.36 4.51
CA ILE A 50 -3.47 -0.56 3.06
C ILE A 50 -3.77 -2.03 2.79
N VAL A 51 -4.85 -2.28 2.06
CA VAL A 51 -5.23 -3.63 1.61
C VAL A 51 -4.97 -3.70 0.12
N GLY A 52 -4.22 -4.71 -0.31
CA GLY A 52 -3.76 -4.78 -1.68
C GLY A 52 -3.07 -6.10 -2.00
N SER A 53 -2.71 -6.28 -3.26
CA SER A 53 -1.89 -7.41 -3.67
C SER A 53 -0.41 -7.03 -3.73
N THR A 54 0.45 -8.02 -3.51
CA THR A 54 1.89 -7.89 -3.71
C THR A 54 2.44 -9.09 -4.47
N THR A 55 3.44 -8.86 -5.32
CA THR A 55 4.16 -9.91 -6.05
C THR A 55 5.37 -10.43 -5.29
N GLY A 56 5.80 -9.75 -4.23
CA GLY A 56 6.92 -10.17 -3.40
C GLY A 56 7.01 -9.36 -2.11
N TYR A 57 7.07 -10.06 -0.98
CA TYR A 57 7.26 -9.48 0.34
C TYR A 57 8.42 -10.21 1.04
N ASP A 58 9.42 -9.44 1.46
CA ASP A 58 10.51 -9.89 2.31
C ASP A 58 10.78 -8.79 3.34
N PRO A 59 10.55 -9.03 4.64
CA PRO A 59 10.75 -8.02 5.67
C PRO A 59 12.21 -7.57 5.81
N LYS A 60 13.17 -8.30 5.24
CA LYS A 60 14.59 -7.91 5.21
C LYS A 60 14.90 -6.88 4.12
N ARG A 61 14.00 -6.66 3.16
CA ARG A 61 14.17 -5.64 2.12
C ARG A 61 13.78 -4.26 2.65
N PRO A 62 14.34 -3.16 2.10
CA PRO A 62 13.98 -1.79 2.51
C PRO A 62 12.50 -1.45 2.35
N GLY A 63 11.79 -2.16 1.47
CA GLY A 63 10.37 -1.99 1.24
C GLY A 63 9.85 -2.95 0.17
N PHE A 64 8.56 -2.82 -0.16
CA PHE A 64 7.87 -3.67 -1.12
C PHE A 64 6.72 -2.93 -1.80
N ILE A 65 6.31 -3.41 -2.97
CA ILE A 65 5.20 -2.82 -3.73
C ILE A 65 3.87 -3.43 -3.27
N VAL A 66 2.88 -2.58 -3.06
CA VAL A 66 1.48 -2.94 -2.86
C VAL A 66 0.63 -2.28 -3.94
N PHE A 67 -0.23 -3.08 -4.57
CA PHE A 67 -1.29 -2.61 -5.47
C PHE A 67 -2.59 -2.59 -4.68
N PRO A 68 -3.15 -1.41 -4.34
CA PRO A 68 -4.36 -1.32 -3.55
C PRO A 68 -5.51 -2.09 -4.20
N VAL A 69 -6.35 -2.72 -3.37
CA VAL A 69 -7.52 -3.46 -3.90
C VAL A 69 -8.45 -2.52 -4.65
N ASP A 70 -8.61 -1.28 -4.20
CA ASP A 70 -9.47 -0.28 -4.83
C ASP A 70 -8.84 0.37 -6.06
N THR A 71 -9.12 -0.18 -7.23
CA THR A 71 -8.66 0.38 -8.50
C THR A 71 -9.34 1.70 -8.86
N LYS A 72 -10.34 2.20 -8.11
CA LYS A 72 -10.92 3.53 -8.32
C LYS A 72 -10.32 4.60 -7.41
N GLY A 73 -9.62 4.20 -6.34
CA GLY A 73 -8.89 5.10 -5.46
C GLY A 73 -7.71 5.78 -6.17
N ASN A 74 -7.24 6.91 -5.65
CA ASN A 74 -6.19 7.71 -6.33
C ASN A 74 -4.82 7.00 -6.37
N ASN A 75 -4.55 6.12 -5.40
CA ASN A 75 -3.30 5.36 -5.34
C ASN A 75 -3.33 4.19 -6.33
N ILE A 76 -2.46 4.24 -7.34
CA ILE A 76 -2.28 3.16 -8.33
C ILE A 76 -1.47 2.01 -7.71
N LYS A 77 -0.37 2.37 -7.03
CA LYS A 77 0.48 1.47 -6.26
C LYS A 77 1.26 2.28 -5.23
N ALA A 78 1.80 1.61 -4.23
CA ALA A 78 2.68 2.21 -3.25
C ALA A 78 3.91 1.34 -3.03
N PHE A 79 5.08 1.97 -2.98
CA PHE A 79 6.26 1.34 -2.38
C PHE A 79 6.23 1.62 -0.89
N ILE A 80 5.93 0.61 -0.09
CA ILE A 80 5.86 0.71 1.37
C ILE A 80 7.24 0.50 1.95
N VAL A 81 7.71 1.42 2.79
CA VAL A 81 8.99 1.29 3.48
C VAL A 81 8.82 0.36 4.67
N SER A 82 9.64 -0.69 4.74
CA SER A 82 9.53 -1.72 5.78
C SER A 82 9.66 -1.14 7.19
N ASN A 83 10.48 -0.11 7.39
CA ASN A 83 10.62 0.57 8.69
C ASN A 83 9.34 1.27 9.15
N ALA A 84 8.42 1.62 8.25
CA ALA A 84 7.15 2.25 8.58
C ALA A 84 6.04 1.22 8.87
N VAL A 85 6.29 -0.07 8.65
CA VAL A 85 5.29 -1.12 8.84
C VAL A 85 5.26 -1.56 10.30
N SER A 86 4.05 -1.67 10.84
CA SER A 86 3.75 -2.27 12.14
C SER A 86 3.38 -3.75 11.98
N LYS A 87 2.55 -4.09 10.99
CA LYS A 87 2.07 -5.45 10.76
C LYS A 87 1.78 -5.72 9.30
N VAL A 88 2.03 -6.95 8.86
CA VAL A 88 1.55 -7.49 7.57
C VAL A 88 0.76 -8.77 7.85
N ARG A 89 -0.44 -8.88 7.30
CA ARG A 89 -1.30 -10.08 7.36
C ARG A 89 -1.63 -10.54 5.94
N THR A 90 -1.51 -11.84 5.68
CA THR A 90 -2.06 -12.45 4.45
C THR A 90 -3.56 -12.62 4.61
N LEU A 91 -4.33 -12.26 3.58
CA LEU A 91 -5.79 -12.36 3.55
C LEU A 91 -6.27 -13.53 2.68
#